data_AF-A0A256HE51-F1
#
_entry.id   AF-A0A256HE51-F1
#
_cell.length_a   1.000
_cell.length_b   1.000
_cell.length_c   1.000
_cell.angle_alpha   90.00
_cell.angle_beta   90.00
_cell.angle_gamma   90.00
#
_symmetry.space_group_name_H-M   'P 1'
#
loop_
_entity.id
_entity.type
_entity.pdbx_description
1 polymer ?
#
loop_
_entity_poly.entity_id
_entity_poly.type
_entity_poly.pdbx_seq_one_letter_code
_entity_poly.pdbx_strand_id
1 'polypeptide(L)' 'MTDSATDATGSTIVAVVIAFALVTLVTGFLLGANWTQAVLVGGFASVVAAASAWFTERRGAGED' A
#
# COMPACT_ATOMS: atom_id res chain seq x y z
N MET A 1 4.70 17.27 -18.13
CA MET A 1 4.71 15.78 -18.10
C MET A 1 5.37 15.21 -16.85
N THR A 2 6.37 15.86 -16.25
CA THR A 2 6.99 15.41 -14.99
C THR A 2 6.07 15.50 -13.76
N ASP A 3 5.27 16.56 -13.62
CA ASP A 3 4.50 16.80 -12.39
C ASP A 3 3.45 15.70 -12.11
N SER A 4 2.70 15.29 -13.13
CA SER A 4 1.66 14.25 -12.98
C SER A 4 2.21 12.88 -12.60
N ALA A 5 3.40 12.53 -13.10
CA ALA A 5 4.06 11.27 -12.74
C ALA A 5 4.60 11.30 -11.30
N THR A 6 5.11 12.46 -10.86
CA THR A 6 5.53 12.67 -9.47
C THR A 6 4.34 12.60 -8.51
N ASP A 7 3.19 13.18 -8.86
CA ASP A 7 1.97 13.16 -8.03
C ASP A 7 1.39 11.75 -7.89
N ALA A 8 1.34 10.97 -8.97
CA ALA A 8 0.89 9.58 -8.94
C ALA A 8 1.80 8.69 -8.07
N THR A 9 3.11 8.91 -8.16
CA THR A 9 4.10 8.20 -7.34
C THR A 9 3.97 8.59 -5.86
N GLY A 10 3.80 9.88 -5.57
CA GLY A 10 3.57 10.39 -4.21
C GLY A 10 2.31 9.82 -3.57
N SER A 11 1.20 9.79 -4.31
CA SER A 11 -0.07 9.19 -3.86
C SER A 11 0.08 7.70 -3.52
N THR A 12 0.79 6.95 -4.37
CA THR A 12 1.05 5.52 -4.15
C THR A 12 1.90 5.28 -2.90
N ILE A 13 2.95 6.07 -2.69
CA ILE A 13 3.81 5.96 -1.49
C ILE A 13 3.00 6.22 -0.22
N VAL A 14 2.18 7.27 -0.21
CA VAL A 14 1.33 7.60 0.95
C VAL A 14 0.35 6.46 1.25
N ALA A 15 -0.29 5.90 0.23
CA ALA A 15 -1.20 4.77 0.39
C ALA A 15 -0.49 3.53 0.96
N VAL A 16 0.71 3.22 0.48
CA VAL A 16 1.55 2.11 0.98
C VAL A 16 1.91 2.31 2.45
N VAL A 17 2.33 3.52 2.85
CA VAL A 17 2.70 3.81 4.25
C VAL A 17 1.48 3.72 5.17
N ILE A 18 0.32 4.23 4.74
CA ILE A 18 -0.92 4.12 5.52
C ILE A 18 -1.33 2.65 5.68
N ALA A 19 -1.30 1.87 4.60
CA ALA A 19 -1.62 0.45 4.64
C ALA A 19 -0.67 -0.31 5.58
N PHE A 20 0.63 -0.05 5.49
CA PHE A 20 1.64 -0.61 6.40
C PHE A 20 1.30 -0.32 7.86
N ALA A 21 1.10 0.96 8.20
CA ALA A 21 0.92 1.41 9.57
C ALA A 21 -0.36 0.86 10.19
N LEU A 22 -1.49 0.95 9.46
CA LEU A 22 -2.78 0.47 9.95
C LEU A 22 -2.78 -1.04 10.16
N VAL A 23 -2.29 -1.81 9.18
CA VAL A 23 -2.29 -3.27 9.26
C VAL A 23 -1.32 -3.77 10.32
N THR A 24 -0.14 -3.15 10.44
CA THR A 24 0.82 -3.49 11.49
C THR A 24 0.23 -3.24 12.88
N LEU A 25 -0.38 -2.07 13.10
CA LEU A 25 -0.99 -1.75 14.39
C LEU A 25 -2.18 -2.65 14.71
N VAL A 26 -3.07 -2.91 13.75
CA VAL A 26 -4.19 -3.85 13.92
C VAL A 26 -3.67 -5.24 14.29
N THR A 27 -2.64 -5.72 13.60
CA THR A 27 -2.10 -7.07 13.83
C THR A 27 -1.39 -7.19 15.18
N GLY A 28 -0.60 -6.17 15.57
CA GLY A 28 0.07 -6.17 16.86
C GLY A 28 -0.89 -5.96 18.04
N PHE A 29 -1.83 -5.02 17.90
CA PHE A 29 -2.69 -4.59 19.02
C PHE A 29 -3.95 -5.43 19.18
N LEU A 30 -4.63 -5.78 18.08
CA LEU A 30 -5.92 -6.49 18.14
C LEU A 30 -5.76 -8.01 18.08
N LEU A 31 -4.75 -8.51 17.36
CA LEU A 31 -4.51 -9.96 17.20
C LEU A 31 -3.45 -10.49 18.17
N GLY A 32 -2.80 -9.62 18.95
CA GLY A 32 -1.74 -10.00 19.89
C GLY A 32 -0.51 -10.63 19.23
N ALA A 33 -0.33 -10.40 17.93
CA ALA A 33 0.82 -10.90 17.20
C ALA A 33 2.09 -10.26 17.74
N ASN A 34 3.20 -11.01 17.78
CA ASN A 34 4.47 -10.41 18.14
C ASN A 34 4.87 -9.33 17.11
N TRP A 35 5.72 -8.39 17.53
CA TRP A 35 6.15 -7.26 16.71
C TRP A 35 6.61 -7.67 15.31
N THR A 36 7.39 -8.75 15.21
CA THR A 36 7.88 -9.27 13.93
C THR A 36 6.74 -9.78 13.04
N GLN A 37 5.80 -10.56 13.59
CA GLN A 37 4.62 -11.03 12.85
C GLN A 37 3.77 -9.86 12.35
N ALA A 38 3.53 -8.86 13.20
CA ALA A 38 2.75 -7.69 12.84
C ALA A 38 3.37 -6.90 11.67
N VAL A 39 4.69 -6.68 11.71
CA VAL A 39 5.43 -6.00 10.64
C VAL A 39 5.41 -6.78 9.33
N LEU A 40 5.50 -8.12 9.38
CA LEU A 40 5.43 -8.96 8.17
C LEU A 40 4.06 -8.87 7.49
N VAL A 41 2.98 -8.90 8.27
CA VAL A 41 1.61 -8.76 7.73
C VAL A 41 1.40 -7.35 7.17
N GLY A 42 1.86 -6.31 7.88
CA GLY A 42 1.82 -4.93 7.38
C GLY A 42 2.61 -4.75 6.09
N GLY A 43 3.81 -5.33 6.01
CA GLY A 43 4.64 -5.31 4.80
C GLY A 43 3.96 -6.00 3.62
N PHE A 44 3.33 -7.16 3.84
CA PHE A 44 2.57 -7.85 2.81
C PHE A 44 1.38 -7.01 2.31
N ALA A 45 0.60 -6.40 3.21
CA ALA A 45 -0.52 -5.54 2.83
C ALA A 45 -0.08 -4.33 2.00
N SER A 46 1.12 -3.82 2.26
CA SER A 46 1.73 -2.71 1.51
C SER A 46 2.02 -3.09 0.05
N VAL A 47 2.52 -4.31 -0.18
CA VAL A 47 2.73 -4.85 -1.53
C VAL A 47 1.39 -5.01 -2.26
N VAL A 48 0.36 -5.51 -1.58
CA VAL A 48 -0.99 -5.63 -2.14
C VAL A 48 -1.57 -4.27 -2.51
N ALA A 49 -1.35 -3.23 -1.69
CA ALA A 49 -1.79 -1.87 -1.96
C ALA A 49 -1.11 -1.31 -3.23
N ALA A 50 0.21 -1.44 -3.35
CA ALA A 50 0.95 -1.03 -4.53
C ALA A 50 0.50 -1.78 -5.80
N ALA A 51 0.32 -3.11 -5.70
CA ALA A 51 -0.18 -3.92 -6.81
C ALA A 51 -1.60 -3.51 -7.24
N SER A 52 -2.47 -3.16 -6.29
CA SER A 52 -3.84 -2.71 -6.58
C SER A 52 -3.85 -1.35 -7.27
N ALA A 53 -2.99 -0.42 -6.85
CA ALA A 53 -2.82 0.88 -7.52
C ALA A 53 -2.33 0.68 -8.96
N TRP A 54 -1.30 -0.14 -9.17
CA TRP A 54 -0.78 -0.46 -10.49
C TRP A 54 -1.82 -1.13 -11.40
N PHE A 55 -2.62 -2.04 -10.85
CA PHE A 55 -3.64 -2.74 -11.62
C PHE A 55 -4.82 -1.82 -11.97
N THR A 56 -5.15 -0.87 -11.09
CA THR A 56 -6.15 0.19 -11.34
C THR A 56 -5.70 1.09 -12.49
N GLU A 57 -4.43 1.50 -12.49
CA GLU A 57 -3.85 2.30 -13.56
C GLU A 57 -3.82 1.55 -14.89
N ARG A 58 -3.48 0.25 -14.88
CA ARG A 58 -3.53 -0.58 -16.09
C ARG A 58 -4.92 -0.81 -16.65
N ARG A 59 -5.96 -0.82 -15.80
CA ARG A 59 -7.34 -0.92 -16.27
C ARG A 59 -7.81 0.39 -16.89
N GLY A 60 -7.50 1.52 -16.27
CA GLY A 60 -7.81 2.84 -16.83
C GLY A 60 -7.09 3.12 -18.16
N ALA A 61 -5.91 2.55 -18.37
CA ALA A 61 -5.15 2.67 -19.62
C ALA A 61 -5.67 1.79 -20.78
N GLY A 62 -6.65 0.90 -20.53
CA GLY A 62 -7.26 0.04 -21.54
C GLY A 62 -8.60 0.54 -22.09
N GLU A 63 -9.04 1.72 -21.66
CA GLU A 63 -10.28 2.39 -22.10
C GLU A 63 -10.04 3.47 -23.17
N ASP A 64 -8.86 3.50 -23.79
CA ASP A 64 -8.50 4.34 -24.95
C ASP A 64 -8.44 3.54 -26.26
#